data_AF-A0A7X2JCG2-F1
#
_entry.id   AF-A0A7X2JCG2-F1
#
_cell.length_a   1.000
_cell.length_b   1.000
_cell.length_c   1.000
_cell.angle_alpha   90.00
_cell.angle_beta   90.00
_cell.angle_gamma   90.00
#
_symmetry.space_group_name_H-M   'P 1'
#
loop_
_entity.id
_entity.type
_entity.pdbx_description
1 polymer ?
#
loop_
_entity_poly.entity_id
_entity_poly.type
_entity_poly.pdbx_seq_one_letter_code
_entity_poly.pdbx_strand_id
1 'polypeptide(L)'
;MEDMFGALSLLIFGCGIYGLYAYVKMKKEGHINEILLLGKGITEQMCSNKEEFIQKALPAVLVFGIFTTLYGAVDAIHYFIFPMKVLDLIAMVVFLIVLIWYMVFTTKLKKKYFE
;
A
#
# COMPACT_ATOMS: atom_id res chain seq x y z
N MET A 1 19.19 -12.46 12.43
CA MET A 1 18.45 -12.73 11.18
C MET A 1 16.98 -12.91 11.48
N GLU A 2 16.62 -13.72 12.48
CA GLU A 2 15.22 -13.94 12.88
C GLU A 2 14.52 -12.63 13.30
N ASP A 3 15.12 -11.83 14.19
CA ASP A 3 14.54 -10.54 14.64
C ASP A 3 14.22 -9.56 13.51
N MET A 4 14.98 -9.64 12.40
CA MET A 4 14.77 -8.79 11.23
C MET A 4 13.51 -9.20 10.46
N PHE A 5 13.21 -10.50 10.37
CA PHE A 5 12.01 -11.00 9.72
C PHE A 5 10.76 -10.65 10.52
N GLY A 6 10.77 -10.83 11.84
CA GLY A 6 9.65 -10.41 12.69
C GLY A 6 9.39 -8.89 12.64
N ALA A 7 10.45 -8.07 12.62
CA ALA A 7 10.32 -6.62 12.45
C ALA A 7 9.75 -6.25 11.07
N LEU A 8 10.12 -6.97 10.01
CA LEU A 8 9.59 -6.77 8.67
C LEU A 8 8.09 -7.10 8.61
N SER A 9 7.64 -8.19 9.25
CA SER A 9 6.21 -8.56 9.31
C SER A 9 5.37 -7.44 9.92
N LEU A 10 5.84 -6.87 11.04
CA LEU A 10 5.17 -5.74 11.71
C LEU A 10 5.19 -4.47 10.86
N LEU A 11 6.28 -4.21 10.13
CA LEU A 11 6.39 -3.07 9.23
C LEU A 11 5.40 -3.19 8.07
N ILE A 12 5.30 -4.37 7.43
CA ILE A 12 4.35 -4.63 6.35
C ILE A 12 2.92 -4.46 6.88
N PHE A 13 2.62 -5.03 8.04
CA PHE A 13 1.31 -4.87 8.68
C PHE A 13 0.98 -3.38 8.94
N GLY A 14 1.92 -2.62 9.51
CA GLY A 14 1.77 -1.19 9.74
C GLY A 14 1.61 -0.38 8.45
N CYS A 15 2.32 -0.75 7.37
CA CYS A 15 2.18 -0.13 6.06
C CYS A 15 0.76 -0.35 5.49
N GLY A 16 0.21 -1.55 5.65
CA GLY A 16 -1.16 -1.85 5.25
C GLY A 16 -2.19 -0.99 5.99
N ILE A 17 -2.07 -0.90 7.33
CA ILE A 17 -2.94 -0.04 8.15
C ILE A 17 -2.82 1.42 7.72
N TYR A 18 -1.60 1.90 7.48
CA TYR A 18 -1.38 3.26 6.98
C TYR A 18 -2.02 3.48 5.61
N GLY A 19 -1.95 2.50 4.70
CA GLY A 19 -2.64 2.56 3.40
C GLY A 19 -4.17 2.67 3.55
N LEU A 20 -4.76 1.93 4.49
CA LEU A 20 -6.18 2.04 4.82
C LEU A 20 -6.54 3.40 5.43
N TYR A 21 -5.70 3.91 6.34
CA TYR A 21 -5.85 5.26 6.88
C TYR A 21 -5.77 6.32 5.76
N ALA A 22 -4.81 6.19 4.85
CA ALA A 22 -4.65 7.07 3.71
C ALA A 22 -5.89 7.06 2.81
N TYR A 23 -6.48 5.88 2.54
CA TYR A 23 -7.74 5.78 1.81
C TYR A 23 -8.86 6.58 2.48
N VAL A 24 -9.07 6.40 3.79
CA VAL A 24 -10.13 7.10 4.53
C VAL A 24 -9.89 8.61 4.51
N LYS A 25 -8.65 9.04 4.71
CA LYS A 25 -8.26 10.45 4.69
C LYS A 25 -8.46 11.08 3.32
N MET A 26 -7.96 10.45 2.25
CA MET A 26 -8.14 10.89 0.87
C MET A 26 -9.63 10.98 0.49
N LYS A 27 -10.44 10.01 0.92
CA LYS A 27 -11.88 9.98 0.64
C LYS A 27 -12.65 11.10 1.35
N LYS A 28 -12.25 11.47 2.57
CA LYS A 28 -12.95 12.47 3.39
C LYS A 28 -12.50 13.90 3.10
N GLU A 29 -11.19 14.11 3.06
CA GLU A 29 -10.60 15.45 2.96
C GLU A 29 -10.32 15.83 1.50
N GLY A 30 -10.30 14.85 0.60
CA GLY A 30 -9.98 15.10 -0.80
C GLY A 30 -8.54 15.55 -1.01
N HIS A 31 -7.61 15.26 -0.10
CA HIS A 31 -6.17 15.53 -0.28
C HIS A 31 -5.42 14.27 -0.72
N ILE A 32 -4.50 14.40 -1.67
CA ILE A 32 -3.59 13.35 -2.13
C ILE A 32 -2.60 13.04 -1.01
N ASN A 33 -2.43 11.74 -0.70
CA ASN A 33 -1.36 11.31 0.19
C ASN A 33 -0.02 11.29 -0.56
N GLU A 34 0.76 12.36 -0.41
CA GLU A 34 2.04 12.55 -1.12
C GLU A 34 3.08 11.49 -0.77
N ILE A 35 3.14 11.07 0.49
CA ILE A 35 4.08 10.05 0.97
C ILE A 35 3.81 8.71 0.28
N LEU A 36 2.54 8.34 0.19
CA LEU A 36 2.13 7.05 -0.36
C LEU A 36 2.14 7.03 -1.89
N LEU A 37 1.72 8.13 -2.55
CA LEU A 37 1.42 8.15 -3.98
C LEU A 37 2.44 8.90 -4.85
N LEU A 38 3.11 9.92 -4.32
CA LEU A 38 3.89 10.85 -5.13
C LEU A 38 5.40 10.68 -4.91
N GLY A 39 5.83 10.47 -3.67
CA GLY A 39 7.23 10.40 -3.28
C GLY A 39 7.84 11.79 -3.04
N LYS A 40 9.15 11.84 -2.87
CA LYS A 40 9.86 13.08 -2.50
C LYS A 40 9.83 14.10 -3.64
N GLY A 41 9.55 15.37 -3.29
CA GLY A 41 9.70 16.51 -4.18
C GLY A 41 8.51 16.77 -5.12
N ILE A 42 7.44 15.97 -5.05
CA ILE A 42 6.20 16.18 -5.81
C ILE A 42 5.09 16.48 -4.81
N THR A 43 4.47 17.64 -4.95
CA THR A 43 3.36 18.06 -4.09
C THR A 43 2.03 17.97 -4.82
N GLU A 44 0.94 17.86 -4.07
CA GLU A 44 -0.43 17.86 -4.59
C GLU A 44 -0.73 19.08 -5.49
N GLN A 45 -0.10 20.22 -5.23
CA GLN A 45 -0.29 21.47 -6.00
C GLN A 45 0.18 21.35 -7.45
N MET A 46 1.05 20.39 -7.75
CA MET A 46 1.53 20.11 -9.10
C MET A 46 0.56 19.26 -9.93
N CYS A 47 -0.55 18.80 -9.32
CA CYS A 47 -1.51 17.94 -9.99
C CYS A 47 -2.39 18.71 -10.97
N SER A 48 -2.41 18.30 -12.23
CA SER A 48 -3.22 18.92 -13.29
C SER A 48 -4.73 18.77 -13.08
N ASN A 49 -5.17 17.64 -12.49
CA ASN A 49 -6.56 17.39 -12.12
C ASN A 49 -6.64 16.49 -10.88
N LYS A 50 -6.72 17.15 -9.72
CA LYS A 50 -6.72 16.51 -8.40
C LYS A 50 -7.94 15.60 -8.17
N GLU A 51 -9.13 16.04 -8.58
CA GLU A 51 -10.37 15.28 -8.34
C GLU A 51 -10.36 13.95 -9.10
N GLU A 52 -10.02 13.99 -10.41
CA GLU A 52 -9.94 12.79 -11.23
C GLU A 52 -8.80 11.85 -10.77
N PHE A 53 -7.66 12.42 -10.36
CA PHE A 53 -6.56 11.63 -9.80
C PHE A 53 -6.99 10.89 -8.54
N ILE A 54 -7.63 11.56 -7.58
CA ILE A 54 -8.10 10.95 -6.33
C ILE A 54 -9.14 9.87 -6.62
N GLN A 55 -10.12 10.16 -7.48
CA GLN A 55 -11.15 9.19 -7.86
C GLN A 55 -10.55 7.88 -8.41
N LYS A 56 -9.46 7.99 -9.19
CA LYS A 56 -8.75 6.83 -9.77
C LYS A 56 -7.77 6.16 -8.81
N ALA A 57 -7.11 6.92 -7.94
CA ALA A 57 -6.13 6.41 -7.00
C ALA A 57 -6.78 5.69 -5.80
N LEU A 58 -7.93 6.18 -5.32
CA LEU A 58 -8.65 5.62 -4.16
C LEU A 58 -8.86 4.10 -4.22
N PRO A 59 -9.42 3.50 -5.28
CA PRO A 59 -9.61 2.06 -5.33
C PRO A 59 -8.29 1.29 -5.28
N ALA A 60 -7.23 1.80 -5.91
CA ALA A 60 -5.91 1.17 -5.88
C ALA A 60 -5.30 1.21 -4.46
N VAL A 61 -5.41 2.35 -3.77
CA VAL A 61 -4.95 2.50 -2.37
C VAL A 61 -5.72 1.57 -1.43
N LEU A 62 -7.03 1.41 -1.63
CA LEU A 62 -7.85 0.50 -0.83
C LEU A 62 -7.42 -0.96 -1.00
N VAL A 63 -7.31 -1.41 -2.26
CA VAL A 63 -6.87 -2.79 -2.57
C VAL A 63 -5.48 -3.02 -1.98
N PHE A 64 -4.54 -2.11 -2.21
CA PHE A 64 -3.20 -2.20 -1.63
C PHE A 64 -3.23 -2.30 -0.09
N GLY A 65 -3.96 -1.40 0.59
CA GLY A 65 -4.07 -1.38 2.05
C GLY A 65 -4.64 -2.67 2.63
N ILE A 66 -5.71 -3.21 2.03
CA ILE A 66 -6.34 -4.46 2.49
C ILE A 66 -5.36 -5.63 2.36
N PHE A 67 -4.79 -5.86 1.17
CA PHE A 67 -3.93 -7.02 0.93
C PHE A 67 -2.61 -6.94 1.70
N THR A 68 -2.05 -5.74 1.86
CA THR A 68 -0.83 -5.52 2.65
C THR A 68 -1.08 -5.79 4.14
N THR A 69 -2.23 -5.33 4.67
CA THR A 69 -2.62 -5.60 6.07
C THR A 69 -2.83 -7.09 6.30
N LEU A 70 -3.53 -7.77 5.40
CA LEU A 70 -3.79 -9.21 5.51
C LEU A 70 -2.49 -10.01 5.46
N TYR A 71 -1.61 -9.71 4.51
CA TYR A 71 -0.33 -10.41 4.41
C TYR A 71 0.56 -10.16 5.63
N GLY A 72 0.73 -8.91 6.06
CA GLY A 72 1.52 -8.60 7.25
C GLY A 72 1.00 -9.30 8.51
N ALA A 73 -0.32 -9.49 8.64
CA ALA A 73 -0.90 -10.26 9.73
C ALA A 73 -0.61 -11.76 9.62
N VAL A 74 -0.74 -12.36 8.44
CA VAL A 74 -0.44 -13.78 8.19
C VAL A 74 1.04 -14.07 8.49
N ASP A 75 1.94 -13.24 7.97
CA ASP A 75 3.38 -13.35 8.15
C ASP A 75 3.77 -13.15 9.64
N ALA A 76 3.17 -12.18 10.33
CA ALA A 76 3.38 -12.00 11.76
C ALA A 76 2.90 -13.21 12.58
N ILE A 77 1.75 -13.82 12.25
CA ILE A 77 1.28 -15.03 12.94
C ILE A 77 2.22 -16.21 12.66
N HIS A 78 2.65 -16.36 11.41
CA HIS A 78 3.62 -17.38 10.99
C HIS A 78 4.91 -17.29 11.83
N TYR A 79 5.41 -16.06 12.03
CA TYR A 79 6.67 -15.81 12.71
C TYR A 79 6.55 -15.88 14.24
N PHE A 80 5.55 -15.21 14.84
CA PHE A 80 5.47 -15.03 16.30
C PHE A 80 4.67 -16.12 17.04
N ILE A 81 3.74 -16.82 16.36
CA ILE A 81 2.82 -17.75 17.03
C ILE A 81 3.11 -19.20 16.64
N PHE A 82 2.94 -19.54 15.36
CA PHE A 82 3.21 -20.91 14.88
C PHE A 82 3.47 -20.93 13.36
N PRO A 83 4.38 -21.82 12.89
CA PRO A 83 4.79 -21.83 11.49
C PRO A 83 3.70 -22.36 10.55
N MET A 84 3.26 -21.50 9.62
CA MET A 84 2.28 -21.80 8.55
C MET A 84 2.89 -21.62 7.16
N LYS A 85 3.88 -22.43 6.78
CA LYS A 85 4.71 -22.21 5.58
C LYS A 85 3.91 -22.10 4.27
N VAL A 86 2.94 -22.98 4.06
CA VAL A 86 2.16 -23.01 2.80
C VAL A 86 1.25 -21.80 2.68
N LEU A 87 0.54 -21.44 3.76
CA LEU A 87 -0.36 -20.29 3.76
C LEU A 87 0.41 -18.98 3.60
N ASP A 88 1.52 -18.83 4.32
CA ASP A 88 2.39 -17.66 4.23
C ASP A 88 2.95 -17.47 2.82
N LEU A 89 3.46 -18.54 2.19
CA LEU A 89 3.94 -18.51 0.80
C LEU A 89 2.86 -18.05 -0.19
N ILE A 90 1.63 -18.59 -0.06
CA ILE A 90 0.50 -18.20 -0.93
C ILE A 90 0.16 -16.72 -0.71
N ALA A 91 0.06 -16.29 0.55
CA ALA A 91 -0.25 -14.90 0.90
C ALA A 91 0.82 -13.93 0.38
N MET A 92 2.10 -14.30 0.49
CA MET A 92 3.23 -13.54 -0.04
C MET A 92 3.13 -13.37 -1.57
N VAL A 93 2.86 -14.45 -2.32
CA VAL A 93 2.72 -14.38 -3.78
C VAL A 93 1.58 -13.44 -4.18
N VAL A 94 0.43 -13.55 -3.51
CA VAL A 94 -0.72 -12.66 -3.74
C VAL A 94 -0.38 -11.21 -3.43
N PHE A 95 0.27 -10.95 -2.29
CA PHE A 95 0.72 -9.62 -1.90
C PHE A 95 1.68 -9.01 -2.94
N LEU A 96 2.66 -9.77 -3.42
CA LEU A 96 3.60 -9.30 -4.44
C LEU A 96 2.92 -8.94 -5.76
N ILE A 97 1.94 -9.73 -6.20
CA ILE A 97 1.14 -9.42 -7.40
C ILE A 97 0.40 -8.09 -7.21
N VAL A 98 -0.26 -7.91 -6.06
CA VAL A 98 -0.99 -6.67 -5.75
C VAL A 98 -0.04 -5.48 -5.64
N LEU A 99 1.13 -5.65 -5.01
CA LEU A 99 2.14 -4.61 -4.85
C LEU A 99 2.68 -4.16 -6.22
N ILE A 100 3.03 -5.09 -7.11
CA ILE A 100 3.52 -4.77 -8.45
C ILE A 100 2.43 -4.05 -9.26
N TRP A 101 1.19 -4.56 -9.24
CA TRP A 101 0.06 -3.93 -9.91
C TRP A 101 -0.16 -2.49 -9.39
N TYR A 102 -0.16 -2.31 -8.07
CA TYR A 102 -0.30 -1.02 -7.42
C TYR A 102 0.78 -0.04 -7.88
N MET A 103 2.07 -0.42 -7.83
CA MET A 103 3.19 0.43 -8.27
C MET A 103 3.08 0.82 -9.74
N VAL A 104 2.74 -0.11 -10.62
CA VAL A 104 2.58 0.17 -12.06
C VAL A 104 1.41 1.12 -12.30
N PHE A 105 0.28 0.89 -11.64
CA PHE A 105 -0.92 1.70 -11.80
C PHE A 105 -0.71 3.12 -11.29
N THR A 106 -0.18 3.30 -10.08
CA THR A 106 0.08 4.62 -9.49
C THR A 106 1.15 5.38 -10.27
N THR A 107 2.17 4.69 -10.80
CA THR A 107 3.16 5.33 -11.70
C THR A 107 2.51 5.86 -12.98
N LYS A 108 1.60 5.08 -13.59
CA LYS A 108 0.86 5.53 -14.78
C LYS A 108 -0.04 6.73 -14.46
N LEU A 109 -0.71 6.73 -13.31
CA LEU A 109 -1.49 7.89 -12.86
C LEU A 109 -0.58 9.09 -12.63
N LYS A 110 0.54 8.92 -11.91
CA LYS A 110 1.48 10.02 -11.66
C LYS A 110 1.93 10.67 -12.96
N LYS A 111 2.37 9.88 -13.94
CA LYS A 111 2.75 10.38 -15.27
C LYS A 111 1.63 11.09 -16.03
N LYS A 112 0.36 10.74 -15.78
CA LYS A 112 -0.78 11.38 -16.45
C LYS A 112 -1.12 12.74 -15.84
N TYR A 113 -0.91 12.92 -14.54
CA TYR A 113 -1.41 14.06 -13.78
C TYR A 113 -0.34 15.00 -13.25
N PHE A 114 0.95 14.63 -13.33
CA PHE A 114 2.08 15.41 -12.79
C PHE A 114 3.23 15.60 -13.79
N GLU A 115 3.14 14.99 -14.97
CA GLU A 115 4.02 15.19 -16.13
C GLU A 115 3.18 15.63 -17.32
#